data_AF-T0N8D2-F1
#
_entry.id   AF-T0N8D2-F1
#
_cell.length_a   1.000
_cell.length_b   1.000
_cell.length_c   1.000
_cell.angle_alpha   90.00
_cell.angle_beta   90.00
_cell.angle_gamma   90.00
#
_symmetry.space_group_name_H-M   'P 1'
#
loop_
_entity.id
_entity.type
_entity.pdbx_description
1 polymer ?
#
loop_
_entity_poly.entity_id
_entity_poly.type
_entity_poly.pdbx_seq_one_letter_code
_entity_poly.pdbx_strand_id
1 'polypeptide(L)'
;MAAGVLIYFTLKVNSSLYLVVLASIISGIGGALFWPSNNSAVMSSAPRRLYGSVSGLLRTLSSIGTLMSYVITISVASLAIPRYVAFEVFLGTNKQLTGGVSSQFLGGLHAALLISLVLLIFAGILSILKSGRKKGETFDPEKGEFKKKIDASPHGED
;
A
#
# COMPACT_ATOMS: atom_id res chain seq x y z
N MET A 1 -4.37 4.32 3.65
CA MET A 1 -3.12 3.66 4.09
C MET A 1 -2.06 4.66 4.55
N ALA A 2 -1.68 5.67 3.74
CA ALA A 2 -0.71 6.70 4.15
C ALA A 2 -1.07 7.41 5.48
N ALA A 3 -2.35 7.72 5.70
CA ALA A 3 -2.82 8.28 6.98
C ALA A 3 -2.54 7.37 8.19
N GLY A 4 -2.66 6.05 8.04
CA GLY A 4 -2.32 5.10 9.11
C GLY A 4 -0.82 5.05 9.38
N VAL A 5 0.01 5.12 8.33
CA VAL A 5 1.48 5.23 8.46
C VAL A 5 1.89 6.53 9.17
N LEU A 6 1.21 7.64 8.90
CA LEU A 6 1.42 8.89 9.63
C LEU A 6 1.10 8.75 11.13
N ILE A 7 0.04 8.03 11.49
CA ILE A 7 -0.28 7.77 12.91
C ILE A 7 0.80 6.89 13.53
N TYR A 8 1.27 5.84 12.86
CA TYR A 8 2.40 5.04 13.36
C TYR A 8 3.67 5.87 13.57
N PHE A 9 3.93 6.87 12.73
CA PHE A 9 5.08 7.76 12.88
C PHE A 9 5.00 8.64 14.15
N THR A 10 3.82 8.83 14.73
CA THR A 10 3.65 9.59 15.99
C THR A 10 3.89 8.75 17.25
N LEU A 11 4.18 7.45 17.11
CA LEU A 11 4.40 6.56 18.24
C LEU A 11 5.61 7.01 19.07
N LYS A 12 5.44 6.94 20.38
CA LYS A 12 6.48 7.17 21.39
C LYS A 12 6.49 5.99 22.35
N VAL A 13 7.53 5.90 23.18
CA VAL A 13 7.70 4.80 24.14
C VAL A 13 6.50 4.66 25.10
N ASN A 14 5.84 5.78 25.44
CA ASN A 14 4.68 5.81 26.34
C ASN A 14 3.34 5.93 25.58
N SER A 15 3.31 5.63 24.27
CA SER A 15 2.08 5.70 23.50
C SER A 15 1.11 4.58 23.88
N SER A 16 -0.18 4.92 23.95
CA SER A 16 -1.22 3.94 24.22
C SER A 16 -1.35 2.92 23.09
N LEU A 17 -1.60 1.65 23.44
CA LEU A 17 -1.86 0.57 22.48
C LEU A 17 -3.05 0.87 21.56
N TYR A 18 -4.01 1.69 22.00
CA TYR A 18 -5.14 2.11 21.16
C TYR A 18 -4.72 2.85 19.89
N LEU A 19 -3.59 3.58 19.91
CA LEU A 19 -3.07 4.25 18.72
C LEU A 19 -2.63 3.25 17.65
N VAL A 20 -2.01 2.14 18.07
CA VAL A 20 -1.60 1.07 17.15
C VAL A 20 -2.83 0.42 16.52
N VAL A 21 -3.87 0.15 17.31
CA VAL A 21 -5.14 -0.42 16.83
C VAL A 21 -5.81 0.51 15.83
N LEU A 22 -5.91 1.80 16.14
CA LEU A 22 -6.50 2.81 15.25
C LEU A 22 -5.72 2.91 13.92
N ALA A 23 -4.40 2.97 13.99
CA ALA A 23 -3.54 3.01 12.82
C ALA A 23 -3.68 1.75 11.95
N SER A 24 -3.81 0.58 12.57
CA SER A 24 -4.05 -0.70 11.89
C SER A 24 -5.40 -0.70 11.17
N ILE A 25 -6.47 -0.22 11.81
CA ILE A 25 -7.80 -0.12 11.22
C ILE A 25 -7.79 0.80 9.98
N ILE A 26 -7.22 2.01 10.13
CA ILE A 26 -7.15 2.98 9.02
C ILE A 26 -6.30 2.44 7.86
N SER A 27 -5.19 1.77 8.18
CA SER A 27 -4.33 1.13 7.18
C SER A 27 -5.07 -0.02 6.47
N GLY A 28 -5.76 -0.87 7.24
CA GLY A 28 -6.54 -2.00 6.74
C GLY A 28 -7.68 -1.57 5.82
N ILE A 29 -8.48 -0.58 6.23
CA ILE A 29 -9.53 0.00 5.37
C ILE A 29 -8.93 0.56 4.08
N GLY A 30 -7.84 1.32 4.19
CA GLY A 30 -7.17 1.86 3.02
C GLY A 30 -6.66 0.78 2.06
N GLY A 31 -6.10 -0.31 2.58
CA GLY A 31 -5.71 -1.48 1.79
C GLY A 31 -6.93 -2.14 1.13
N ALA A 32 -7.97 -2.42 1.91
CA ALA A 32 -9.19 -3.08 1.44
C ALA A 32 -9.89 -2.33 0.31
N LEU A 33 -9.83 -0.99 0.30
CA LEU A 33 -10.36 -0.18 -0.80
C LEU A 33 -9.43 -0.16 -2.01
N PHE A 34 -8.11 -0.13 -1.80
CA PHE A 34 -7.15 0.04 -2.89
C PHE A 34 -6.94 -1.25 -3.72
N TRP A 35 -6.81 -2.41 -3.06
CA TRP A 35 -6.48 -3.66 -3.73
C TRP A 35 -7.53 -4.09 -4.79
N PRO A 36 -8.84 -4.14 -4.49
CA PRO A 36 -9.87 -4.51 -5.46
C PRO A 36 -10.02 -3.48 -6.60
N SER A 37 -9.95 -2.18 -6.28
CA SER A 37 -10.05 -1.12 -7.28
C SER A 37 -8.85 -1.12 -8.23
N ASN A 38 -7.64 -1.37 -7.73
CA ASN A 38 -6.45 -1.48 -8.57
C ASN A 38 -6.51 -2.69 -9.51
N ASN A 39 -6.86 -3.87 -8.97
CA ASN A 39 -6.99 -5.09 -9.76
C ASN A 39 -8.06 -4.94 -10.85
N SER A 40 -9.23 -4.40 -10.49
CA SER A 40 -10.33 -4.18 -11.44
C SER A 40 -9.95 -3.20 -12.54
N ALA A 41 -9.19 -2.15 -12.24
CA ALA A 41 -8.76 -1.15 -13.24
C ALA A 41 -7.78 -1.73 -14.27
N VAL A 42 -6.91 -2.66 -13.87
CA VAL A 42 -6.02 -3.37 -14.80
C VAL A 42 -6.83 -4.37 -15.63
N MET A 43 -7.66 -5.17 -14.97
CA MET A 43 -8.47 -6.19 -15.64
C MET A 43 -9.53 -5.60 -16.57
N SER A 44 -10.06 -4.40 -16.30
CA SER A 44 -11.02 -3.75 -17.20
C SER A 44 -10.43 -3.32 -18.55
N SER A 45 -9.11 -3.26 -18.64
CA SER A 45 -8.38 -2.92 -19.87
C SER A 45 -7.82 -4.16 -20.58
N ALA A 46 -8.01 -5.36 -20.02
CA ALA A 46 -7.47 -6.60 -20.55
C ALA A 46 -8.42 -7.24 -21.60
N PRO A 47 -7.91 -7.75 -22.74
CA PRO A 47 -8.73 -8.52 -23.68
C PRO A 47 -9.19 -9.86 -23.10
N ARG A 48 -10.46 -10.24 -23.29
CA ARG A 48 -11.07 -11.47 -22.74
C ARG A 48 -10.25 -12.74 -22.95
N ARG A 49 -9.66 -12.90 -24.15
CA ARG A 49 -8.83 -14.06 -24.51
C ARG A 49 -7.52 -14.16 -23.71
N LEU A 50 -7.05 -13.06 -23.09
CA LEU A 50 -5.77 -12.98 -22.38
C LEU A 50 -5.91 -12.84 -20.86
N TYR A 51 -7.12 -12.94 -20.29
CA TYR A 51 -7.34 -12.73 -18.85
C TYR A 51 -6.44 -13.59 -17.96
N GLY A 52 -6.23 -14.86 -18.32
CA GLY A 52 -5.32 -15.76 -17.61
C GLY A 52 -3.88 -15.24 -17.58
N SER A 53 -3.34 -14.83 -18.74
CA SER A 53 -1.98 -14.30 -18.83
C SER A 53 -1.83 -12.93 -18.15
N VAL A 54 -2.80 -12.03 -18.30
CA VAL A 54 -2.78 -10.68 -17.69
C VAL A 54 -2.92 -10.79 -16.16
N SER A 55 -3.81 -11.65 -15.65
CA SER A 55 -3.94 -11.88 -14.21
C SER A 55 -2.68 -12.53 -13.61
N GLY A 56 -2.07 -13.49 -14.31
CA GLY A 56 -0.78 -14.07 -13.94
C GLY A 56 0.33 -13.03 -13.86
N LEU A 57 0.47 -12.19 -14.89
CA LEU A 57 1.46 -11.10 -14.91
C LEU A 57 1.19 -10.06 -13.81
N LEU A 58 -0.07 -9.68 -13.59
CA LEU A 58 -0.45 -8.77 -12.52
C LEU A 58 -0.06 -9.35 -11.15
N ARG A 59 -0.32 -10.64 -10.94
CA ARG A 59 0.03 -11.34 -9.69
C ARG A 59 1.54 -11.38 -9.48
N THR A 60 2.34 -11.69 -10.50
CA THR A 60 3.80 -11.73 -10.38
C THR A 60 4.38 -10.36 -10.09
N LEU A 61 3.96 -9.32 -10.82
CA LEU A 61 4.40 -7.94 -10.58
C LEU A 61 4.02 -7.45 -9.18
N SER A 62 2.81 -7.79 -8.70
CA SER A 62 2.37 -7.42 -7.36
C SER A 62 3.20 -8.11 -6.26
N SER A 63 3.52 -9.39 -6.45
CA SER A 63 4.37 -10.14 -5.53
C SER A 63 5.80 -9.60 -5.50
N ILE A 64 6.38 -9.27 -6.66
CA ILE A 64 7.71 -8.65 -6.76
C ILE A 64 7.71 -7.30 -6.04
N GLY A 65 6.71 -6.45 -6.28
CA GLY A 65 6.59 -5.15 -5.62
C GLY A 65 6.50 -5.28 -4.10
N THR A 66 5.75 -6.26 -3.60
CA THR A 66 5.63 -6.53 -2.16
C THR A 66 6.96 -6.99 -1.57
N LEU A 67 7.64 -7.93 -2.24
CA LEU A 67 8.94 -8.44 -1.79
C LEU A 67 9.99 -7.33 -1.76
N MET A 68 10.08 -6.51 -2.82
CA MET A 68 10.99 -5.36 -2.86
C MET A 68 10.69 -4.36 -1.73
N SER A 69 9.41 -4.13 -1.43
CA SER A 69 9.01 -3.25 -0.31
C SER A 69 9.49 -3.79 1.04
N TYR A 70 9.37 -5.10 1.28
CA TYR A 70 9.91 -5.72 2.50
C TYR A 70 11.43 -5.62 2.57
N VAL A 71 12.13 -5.93 1.48
CA VAL A 71 13.60 -5.84 1.44
C VAL A 71 14.06 -4.42 1.78
N ILE A 72 13.47 -3.40 1.16
CA ILE A 72 13.81 -2.00 1.44
C ILE A 72 13.53 -1.65 2.91
N THR A 73 12.34 -1.97 3.40
CA THR A 73 11.91 -1.61 4.76
C THR A 73 12.80 -2.27 5.82
N ILE A 74 13.05 -3.58 5.69
CA ILE A 74 13.89 -4.34 6.63
C ILE A 74 15.34 -3.87 6.55
N SER A 75 15.86 -3.60 5.35
CA SER A 75 17.24 -3.11 5.19
C SER A 75 17.42 -1.77 5.87
N VAL A 76 16.48 -0.83 5.69
CA VAL A 76 16.55 0.49 6.34
C VAL A 76 16.42 0.34 7.85
N ALA A 77 15.47 -0.46 8.34
CA ALA A 77 15.33 -0.72 9.77
C ALA A 77 16.63 -1.31 10.35
N SER A 78 17.25 -2.26 9.65
CA SER A 78 18.52 -2.87 10.07
C SER A 78 19.70 -1.90 10.05
N LEU A 79 19.71 -0.90 9.15
CA LEU A 79 20.75 0.14 9.12
C LEU A 79 20.52 1.19 10.21
N ALA A 80 19.28 1.48 10.54
CA ALA A 80 18.92 2.52 11.51
C ALA A 80 18.94 2.04 12.97
N ILE A 81 18.74 0.73 13.21
CA ILE A 81 18.72 0.14 14.56
C ILE A 81 20.10 -0.46 14.87
N PRO A 82 20.84 0.05 15.87
CA PRO A 82 22.11 -0.54 16.27
C PRO A 82 21.93 -1.99 16.75
N ARG A 83 22.87 -2.87 16.41
CA ARG A 83 22.79 -4.31 16.75
C ARG A 83 22.58 -4.55 18.25
N TYR A 84 23.27 -3.81 19.12
CA TYR A 84 23.15 -3.96 20.57
C TYR A 84 21.73 -3.60 21.07
N VAL A 85 21.14 -2.53 20.54
CA VAL A 85 19.75 -2.10 20.84
C VAL A 85 18.76 -3.19 20.44
N ALA A 86 18.93 -3.76 19.25
CA ALA A 86 18.07 -4.85 18.78
C ALA A 86 18.16 -6.08 19.71
N PHE A 87 19.37 -6.51 20.08
CA PHE A 87 19.55 -7.66 20.97
C PHE A 87 18.92 -7.44 22.35
N GLU A 88 19.10 -6.27 22.96
CA GLU A 88 18.50 -5.97 24.27
C GLU A 88 16.98 -5.96 24.25
N VAL A 89 16.38 -5.46 23.16
CA VAL A 89 14.91 -5.46 22.97
C VAL A 89 14.40 -6.89 22.75
N PHE A 90 15.06 -7.70 21.91
CA PHE A 90 14.59 -9.05 21.58
C PHE A 90 14.87 -10.11 22.65
N LEU A 91 15.98 -10.01 23.37
CA LEU A 91 16.32 -10.93 24.45
C LEU A 91 15.62 -10.58 25.77
N GLY A 92 14.99 -9.40 25.85
CA GLY A 92 14.29 -8.94 27.06
C GLY A 92 15.21 -8.81 28.26
N THR A 93 16.51 -8.59 28.04
CA THR A 93 17.54 -8.56 29.10
C THR A 93 17.35 -7.39 30.06
N ASN A 94 16.60 -6.36 29.65
CA ASN A 94 16.21 -5.21 30.46
C ASN A 94 14.74 -5.36 30.91
N LYS A 95 14.51 -5.71 32.20
CA LYS A 95 13.16 -5.84 32.81
C LYS A 95 12.33 -4.55 32.72
N GLN A 96 13.01 -3.42 32.71
CA GLN A 96 12.51 -2.13 32.27
C GLN A 96 13.50 -1.67 31.19
N LEU A 97 13.02 -1.27 30.01
CA LEU A 97 13.84 -0.64 28.96
C LEU A 97 14.27 0.80 29.39
N THR A 98 14.78 0.93 30.61
CA THR A 98 15.32 2.14 31.22
C THR A 98 16.71 2.39 30.66
N GLY A 99 16.89 3.52 29.97
CA GLY A 99 18.17 3.92 29.37
C GLY A 99 18.09 4.47 27.94
N GLY A 100 16.89 4.62 27.37
CA GLY A 100 16.73 5.17 26.00
C GLY A 100 16.88 4.13 24.87
N VAL A 101 17.06 2.85 25.20
CA VAL A 101 17.08 1.74 24.24
C VAL A 101 15.77 1.69 23.43
N SER A 102 14.62 1.84 24.09
CA SER A 102 13.33 1.93 23.40
C SER A 102 13.21 3.12 22.46
N SER A 103 13.75 4.29 22.84
CA SER A 103 13.65 5.48 21.98
C SER A 103 14.59 5.36 20.78
N GLN A 104 15.78 4.77 20.94
CA GLN A 104 16.68 4.46 19.83
C GLN A 104 16.07 3.44 18.86
N PHE A 105 15.42 2.39 19.38
CA PHE A 105 14.71 1.40 18.57
C PHE A 105 13.53 2.03 17.81
N LEU A 106 12.70 2.84 18.49
CA LEU A 106 11.61 3.58 17.85
C LEU A 106 12.13 4.53 16.77
N GLY A 107 13.28 5.18 16.97
CA GLY A 107 13.92 6.01 15.96
C GLY A 107 14.20 5.25 14.66
N GLY A 108 14.70 4.02 14.77
CA GLY A 108 14.91 3.16 13.60
C GLY A 108 13.61 2.71 12.91
N LEU A 109 12.56 2.44 13.69
CA LEU A 109 11.23 2.17 13.14
C LEU A 109 10.65 3.40 12.42
N HIS A 110 10.81 4.59 12.98
CA HIS A 110 10.37 5.84 12.35
C HIS A 110 11.09 6.09 11.02
N ALA A 111 12.39 5.78 10.93
CA ALA A 111 13.13 5.87 9.67
C ALA A 111 12.56 4.94 8.59
N ALA A 112 12.24 3.69 8.94
CA ALA A 112 11.61 2.73 8.02
C ALA A 112 10.18 3.16 7.61
N LEU A 113 9.39 3.69 8.55
CA LEU A 113 8.06 4.22 8.30
C LEU A 113 8.10 5.46 7.39
N LEU A 114 9.10 6.32 7.54
CA LEU A 114 9.29 7.50 6.69
C LEU A 114 9.53 7.10 5.23
N ILE A 115 10.39 6.11 4.99
CA ILE A 115 10.63 5.61 3.63
C ILE A 115 9.37 4.98 3.05
N SER A 116 8.63 4.21 3.85
CA SER A 116 7.34 3.66 3.44
C SER A 116 6.34 4.77 3.08
N LEU A 117 6.31 5.86 3.86
CA LEU A 117 5.46 7.02 3.60
C LEU A 117 5.84 7.71 2.28
N VAL A 118 7.13 7.89 2.00
CA VAL A 118 7.61 8.46 0.72
C VAL A 118 7.16 7.59 -0.46
N LEU A 119 7.31 6.26 -0.35
CA LEU A 119 6.84 5.33 -1.38
C LEU A 119 5.33 5.42 -1.60
N LEU A 120 4.55 5.55 -0.52
CA LEU A 120 3.09 5.71 -0.61
C LEU A 120 2.68 7.04 -1.25
N ILE A 121 3.38 8.13 -0.95
CA ILE A 121 3.13 9.44 -1.58
C ILE A 121 3.45 9.35 -3.07
N PHE A 122 4.60 8.78 -3.43
CA PHE A 122 5.00 8.59 -4.82
C PHE A 122 3.98 7.72 -5.59
N ALA A 123 3.57 6.59 -5.03
CA ALA A 123 2.54 5.73 -5.60
C ALA A 123 1.18 6.45 -5.70
N GLY A 124 0.84 7.28 -4.71
CA GLY A 124 -0.37 8.11 -4.72
C GLY A 124 -0.38 9.10 -5.87
N ILE A 125 0.74 9.79 -6.12
CA ILE A 125 0.91 10.72 -7.25
C ILE A 125 0.70 9.96 -8.57
N LEU A 126 1.37 8.82 -8.75
CA LEU A 126 1.21 7.99 -9.96
C LEU A 126 -0.23 7.50 -10.15
N SER A 127 -0.91 7.15 -9.06
CA SER A 127 -2.32 6.72 -9.08
C SER A 127 -3.25 7.84 -9.55
N ILE A 128 -3.02 9.07 -9.08
CA ILE A 128 -3.80 10.25 -9.50
C ILE A 128 -3.55 10.54 -11.00
N LEU A 129 -2.30 10.50 -11.44
CA LEU A 129 -1.94 10.71 -12.86
C LEU A 129 -2.63 9.70 -13.79
N LYS A 130 -2.77 8.44 -13.36
CA LYS A 130 -3.49 7.39 -14.10
C LYS A 130 -5.01 7.67 -14.19
N SER A 131 -5.61 8.27 -13.16
CA SER A 131 -7.06 8.49 -13.06
C SER A 131 -7.63 9.45 -14.11
N GLY A 132 -6.78 10.27 -14.75
CA GLY A 132 -7.20 11.21 -15.81
C GLY A 132 -7.62 10.57 -17.14
N ARG A 133 -7.51 9.24 -17.30
CA ARG A 133 -7.86 8.54 -18.54
C ARG A 133 -9.36 8.20 -18.56
N LYS A 134 -10.13 8.94 -19.36
CA LYS A 134 -11.61 8.85 -19.44
C LYS A 134 -12.09 7.40 -19.63
N LYS A 135 -12.78 6.88 -18.62
CA LYS A 135 -13.61 5.67 -18.67
C LYS A 135 -14.80 5.97 -19.58
N GLY A 136 -14.67 5.69 -20.87
CA GLY A 136 -15.75 6.02 -21.78
C GLY A 136 -15.69 5.40 -23.16
N GLU A 137 -14.60 4.80 -23.60
CA GLU A 137 -14.49 4.35 -24.98
C GLU A 137 -14.27 2.84 -25.06
N THR A 138 -15.28 2.15 -25.59
CA THR A 138 -15.21 0.73 -25.95
C THR A 138 -14.83 0.64 -27.41
N PHE A 139 -13.74 -0.06 -27.72
CA PHE A 139 -13.32 -0.31 -29.09
C PHE A 139 -14.34 -1.22 -29.78
N ASP A 140 -14.88 -0.77 -30.91
CA ASP A 140 -15.78 -1.52 -31.78
C ASP A 140 -14.94 -2.23 -32.86
N PRO A 141 -14.74 -3.56 -32.77
CA PRO A 141 -13.88 -4.30 -33.68
C PRO A 141 -14.45 -4.43 -35.10
N GLU A 142 -15.75 -4.22 -35.31
CA GLU A 142 -16.35 -4.25 -36.65
C GLU A 142 -16.15 -2.94 -37.41
N LYS A 143 -16.03 -1.83 -36.67
CA LYS A 143 -15.92 -0.48 -37.25
C LYS A 143 -14.52 0.12 -37.17
N GLY A 144 -13.63 -0.49 -36.39
CA GLY A 144 -12.26 0.01 -36.19
C GLY A 144 -12.19 1.30 -35.38
N GLU A 145 -13.25 1.67 -34.65
CA GLU A 145 -13.36 2.95 -33.95
C GLU A 145 -13.67 2.77 -32.46
N PHE A 146 -13.29 3.76 -31.66
CA PHE A 146 -13.62 3.82 -30.23
C PHE A 146 -14.97 4.50 -30.01
N LYS A 147 -15.96 3.76 -29.49
CA LYS A 147 -17.30 4.28 -29.26
C LYS A 147 -17.49 4.72 -27.81
N LYS A 148 -17.99 5.94 -27.63
CA LYS A 148 -18.34 6.47 -26.30
C LYS A 148 -19.49 5.65 -25.72
N LYS A 149 -19.34 5.15 -24.49
CA LYS A 149 -20.35 4.34 -23.77
C LYS A 149 -21.55 5.25 -23.46
N ILE A 150 -22.55 5.26 -24.33
CA ILE A 150 -23.83 5.94 -24.09
C ILE A 150 -24.59 5.05 -23.10
N ASP A 151 -24.99 5.68 -21.99
CA ASP A 151 -25.73 5.06 -20.89
C ASP A 151 -27.08 4.54 -21.42
N ALA A 152 -27.27 3.22 -21.43
CA ALA A 152 -28.57 2.61 -21.69
C ALA A 152 -29.10 2.11 -20.35
N SER A 153 -29.79 3.00 -19.64
CA SER A 153 -30.74 2.62 -18.59
C SER A 153 -32.05 2.24 -19.29
N PRO A 154 -32.59 1.02 -19.12
CA PRO A 154 -34.01 0.80 -19.35
C PRO A 154 -34.72 1.04 -18.02
N HIS A 155 -35.19 2.28 -17.82
CA HIS A 155 -36.45 2.50 -17.12
C HIS A 155 -37.58 2.41 -18.17
N GLY A 156 -38.69 1.78 -17.77
CA GLY A 156 -39.81 1.37 -18.61
C GLY A 156 -40.04 -0.12 -18.34
N GLU A 157 -40.72 -0.52 -17.25
CA GLU A 157 -42.19 -0.45 -17.15
C GLU A 157 -42.84 -0.81 -18.49
N ASP A 158 -43.20 -2.09 -18.62
CA ASP A 158 -44.55 -2.58 -18.94
C ASP A 158 -44.63 -4.08 -18.59
#